data_AF-A0A6B9R4G8-F1
#
_entry.id   AF-A0A6B9R4G8-F1
#
_cell.length_a   1.000
_cell.length_b   1.000
_cell.length_c   1.000
_cell.angle_alpha   90.00
_cell.angle_beta   90.00
_cell.angle_gamma   90.00
#
_symmetry.space_group_name_H-M   'P 1'
#
loop_
_entity.id
_entity.type
_entity.pdbx_description
1 polymer ?
#
loop_
_entity_poly.entity_id
_entity_poly.type
_entity_poly.pdbx_seq_one_letter_code
_entity_poly.pdbx_strand_id
1 'polypeptide(L)'
;MCIKFRGAHSRLTRTITQQKIRALISSHRDRDKKKRDFRRLWITRINAVIRNKGVSCSYSRLINDLYKSQLLLNRKILAQIAILNRNCLYMISNEILDPLE
;
A
#
# COMPACT_ATOMS: atom_id res chain seq x y z
N MET A 1 -31.69 -4.69 -20.41
CA MET A 1 -31.61 -4.80 -18.93
C MET A 1 -30.15 -4.91 -18.51
N CYS A 2 -29.71 -4.28 -17.40
CA CYS A 2 -28.32 -4.33 -16.93
C CYS A 2 -28.26 -4.94 -15.52
N ILE A 3 -27.76 -6.18 -15.40
CA ILE A 3 -27.93 -7.04 -14.22
C ILE A 3 -27.25 -6.50 -12.94
N LYS A 4 -26.19 -5.69 -13.07
CA LYS A 4 -25.37 -5.22 -11.93
C LYS A 4 -25.89 -3.97 -11.21
N PHE A 5 -26.85 -3.25 -11.78
CA PHE A 5 -27.42 -2.05 -11.17
C PHE A 5 -28.73 -2.36 -10.44
N ARG A 6 -29.14 -1.53 -9.48
CA ARG A 6 -30.37 -1.74 -8.68
C ARG A 6 -31.48 -0.75 -9.08
N GLY A 7 -32.73 -1.20 -8.94
CA GLY A 7 -33.92 -0.36 -9.17
C GLY A 7 -34.02 0.20 -10.59
N ALA A 8 -34.36 1.49 -10.69
CA ALA A 8 -34.48 2.19 -11.98
C ALA A 8 -33.19 2.13 -12.83
N HIS A 9 -32.02 2.07 -12.20
CA HIS A 9 -30.72 2.01 -12.89
C HIS A 9 -30.42 0.68 -13.59
N SER A 10 -31.23 -0.37 -13.41
CA SER A 10 -31.12 -1.63 -14.16
C SER A 10 -32.25 -1.87 -15.16
N ARG A 11 -33.35 -1.11 -15.05
CA ARG A 11 -34.56 -1.25 -15.87
C ARG A 11 -34.66 -0.17 -16.96
N LEU A 12 -34.50 1.11 -16.61
CA LEU A 12 -34.71 2.23 -17.54
C LEU A 12 -33.46 2.50 -18.38
N THR A 13 -33.59 2.50 -19.70
CA THR A 13 -32.47 2.64 -20.65
C THR A 13 -31.67 3.93 -20.45
N ARG A 14 -32.35 5.08 -20.33
CA ARG A 14 -31.71 6.39 -20.07
C ARG A 14 -30.92 6.40 -18.76
N THR A 15 -31.49 5.83 -17.70
CA THR A 15 -30.85 5.80 -16.39
C THR A 15 -29.67 4.82 -16.37
N ILE A 16 -29.79 3.70 -17.09
CA ILE A 16 -28.70 2.72 -17.28
C ILE A 16 -27.52 3.38 -18.00
N THR A 17 -27.73 4.12 -19.09
CA THR A 17 -26.63 4.75 -19.84
C THR A 17 -25.90 5.79 -19.00
N GLN A 18 -26.63 6.64 -18.27
CA GLN A 18 -26.04 7.60 -17.33
C GLN A 18 -25.20 6.90 -16.25
N GLN A 19 -25.71 5.81 -15.67
CA GLN A 19 -25.00 5.06 -14.63
C GLN A 19 -23.74 4.38 -15.18
N LYS A 20 -23.79 3.84 -16.40
CA LYS A 20 -22.62 3.25 -17.08
C LYS A 20 -21.51 4.28 -17.26
N ILE A 21 -21.84 5.47 -17.75
CA ILE A 21 -20.85 6.55 -17.95
C ILE A 21 -20.20 6.93 -16.61
N ARG A 22 -21.01 7.13 -15.56
CA ARG A 22 -20.48 7.42 -14.21
C ARG A 22 -19.57 6.32 -13.70
N ALA A 23 -19.96 5.05 -13.86
CA ALA A 23 -19.15 3.91 -13.44
C ALA A 23 -17.81 3.84 -14.19
N LEU A 24 -17.78 4.17 -15.49
CA LEU A 24 -16.54 4.22 -16.27
C LEU A 24 -15.58 5.31 -15.77
N ILE A 25 -16.10 6.51 -15.49
CA ILE A 25 -15.32 7.62 -14.96
C ILE A 25 -14.76 7.28 -13.57
N SER A 26 -15.59 6.73 -12.67
CA SER A 26 -15.13 6.26 -11.36
C SER A 26 -14.07 5.18 -11.48
N SER A 27 -14.27 4.18 -12.34
CA SER A 27 -13.28 3.11 -12.58
C SER A 27 -11.93 3.65 -13.06
N HIS A 28 -11.93 4.63 -13.96
CA HIS A 28 -10.69 5.26 -14.40
C HIS A 28 -9.99 5.98 -13.25
N ARG A 29 -10.69 6.83 -12.50
CA ARG A 29 -10.14 7.55 -11.34
C ARG A 29 -9.62 6.59 -10.26
N ASP A 30 -10.37 5.53 -9.96
CA ASP A 30 -10.09 4.63 -8.86
C ASP A 30 -8.89 3.72 -9.16
N ARG A 31 -8.51 3.50 -10.43
CA ARG A 31 -7.26 2.80 -10.80
C ARG A 31 -6.03 3.52 -10.26
N ASP A 32 -5.98 4.85 -10.36
CA ASP A 32 -4.86 5.63 -9.82
C ASP A 32 -4.96 5.85 -8.32
N LYS A 33 -6.17 5.89 -7.78
CA LYS A 33 -6.39 5.91 -6.33
C LYS A 33 -5.90 4.62 -5.68
N LYS A 34 -6.18 3.45 -6.29
CA LYS A 34 -5.76 2.13 -5.81
C LYS A 34 -4.24 2.03 -5.61
N LYS A 35 -3.44 2.63 -6.49
CA LYS A 35 -1.97 2.70 -6.34
C LYS A 35 -1.56 3.44 -5.04
N ARG A 36 -2.24 4.56 -4.75
CA ARG A 36 -2.01 5.37 -3.53
C ARG A 36 -2.50 4.64 -2.28
N ASP A 37 -3.66 3.99 -2.35
CA ASP A 37 -4.24 3.24 -1.24
C ASP A 37 -3.37 2.04 -0.85
N PHE A 38 -2.82 1.31 -1.82
CA PHE A 38 -1.84 0.24 -1.53
C PHE A 38 -0.56 0.77 -0.91
N ARG A 39 -0.02 1.90 -1.42
CA ARG A 39 1.17 2.51 -0.83
C ARG A 39 0.92 2.90 0.63
N ARG A 40 -0.23 3.50 0.94
CA ARG A 40 -0.65 3.82 2.31
C ARG A 40 -0.73 2.56 3.17
N LEU A 41 -1.36 1.50 2.66
CA LEU A 41 -1.48 0.23 3.37
C LEU A 41 -0.11 -0.38 3.71
N TRP A 42 0.84 -0.38 2.78
CA TRP A 42 2.19 -0.89 3.01
C TRP A 42 2.93 -0.09 4.09
N ILE A 43 2.82 1.24 4.06
CA ILE A 43 3.41 2.11 5.10
C ILE A 43 2.80 1.79 6.47
N THR A 44 1.47 1.69 6.55
CA THR A 44 0.77 1.36 7.80
C THR A 44 1.19 -0.01 8.35
N ARG A 45 1.35 -1.01 7.47
CA ARG A 45 1.82 -2.36 7.86
C ARG A 45 3.23 -2.33 8.43
N ILE A 46 4.15 -1.64 7.76
CA ILE A 46 5.54 -1.50 8.23
C ILE A 46 5.57 -0.74 9.57
N ASN A 47 4.82 0.36 9.67
CA ASN A 47 4.68 1.13 10.91
C ASN A 47 4.19 0.29 12.09
N ALA A 48 3.21 -0.60 11.87
CA ALA A 48 2.68 -1.47 12.92
C ALA A 48 3.74 -2.47 13.43
N VAL A 49 4.53 -3.06 12.52
CA VAL A 49 5.60 -4.00 12.88
C VAL A 49 6.72 -3.32 13.65
N ILE A 50 7.12 -2.13 13.19
CA ILE A 50 8.11 -1.28 13.86
C ILE A 50 7.67 -0.95 15.29
N ARG A 51 6.41 -0.53 15.49
CA ARG A 51 5.88 -0.18 16.82
C ARG A 51 5.89 -1.37 17.78
N ASN A 52 5.61 -2.57 17.29
CA ASN A 52 5.55 -3.78 18.11
C ASN A 52 6.92 -4.25 18.63
N LYS A 53 8.02 -3.84 18.01
CA LYS A 53 9.37 -4.34 18.32
C LYS A 53 10.22 -3.42 19.20
N GLY A 54 9.66 -2.30 19.65
CA GLY A 54 10.37 -1.34 20.48
C GLY A 54 11.01 -0.23 19.66
N VAL A 55 10.24 0.85 19.51
CA VAL A 55 10.56 2.30 19.48
C VAL A 55 11.79 2.89 18.76
N SER A 56 12.93 2.22 18.57
CA SER A 56 14.18 2.91 18.15
C SER A 56 14.26 3.29 16.66
N CYS A 57 13.50 2.63 15.78
CA CYS A 57 13.53 2.90 14.34
C CYS A 57 12.20 3.49 13.87
N SER A 58 12.12 4.78 13.55
CA SER A 58 10.94 5.32 12.86
C SER A 58 10.92 4.88 11.39
N TYR A 59 9.74 4.77 10.77
CA TYR A 59 9.65 4.42 9.34
C TYR A 59 10.46 5.38 8.44
N SER A 60 10.42 6.67 8.75
CA SER A 60 11.18 7.68 8.02
C SER A 60 12.68 7.43 8.12
N ARG A 61 13.17 7.08 9.32
CA ARG A 61 14.59 6.74 9.56
C ARG A 61 14.96 5.46 8.80
N LEU A 62 14.16 4.39 8.93
CA LEU A 62 14.40 3.13 8.22
C LEU A 62 14.46 3.30 6.69
N ILE A 63 13.55 4.08 6.10
CA ILE A 63 13.57 4.35 4.66
C ILE A 63 14.77 5.21 4.25
N ASN A 64 15.15 6.19 5.08
CA ASN A 64 16.32 7.01 4.84
C ASN A 64 17.61 6.17 4.89
N ASP A 65 17.72 5.29 5.88
CA ASP A 65 18.90 4.46 6.07
C ASP A 65 19.00 3.42 4.94
N LEU A 66 17.89 2.80 4.52
CA LEU A 66 17.84 1.96 3.31
C LEU A 66 18.29 2.70 2.05
N TYR A 67 17.93 3.99 1.92
CA TYR A 67 18.35 4.81 0.78
C TYR A 67 19.85 5.13 0.84
N LYS A 68 20.38 5.44 2.03
CA LYS A 68 21.82 5.66 2.25
C LYS A 68 22.64 4.42 1.92
N SER A 69 22.16 3.24 2.31
CA SER A 69 22.77 1.96 1.99
C SER A 69 22.55 1.51 0.53
N GLN A 70 21.99 2.38 -0.33
CA GLN A 70 21.70 2.10 -1.74
C GLN A 70 20.78 0.89 -1.99
N LEU A 71 20.06 0.44 -0.97
CA LEU A 71 19.10 -0.66 -1.06
C LEU A 71 17.75 -0.13 -1.53
N LEU A 72 17.53 -0.14 -2.85
CA LEU A 72 16.30 0.32 -3.51
C LEU A 72 15.14 -0.70 -3.37
N LEU A 73 14.81 -1.10 -2.15
CA LEU A 73 13.71 -2.03 -1.87
C LEU A 73 12.35 -1.36 -2.04
N ASN A 74 11.47 -2.02 -2.80
CA ASN A 74 10.10 -1.58 -2.94
C ASN A 74 9.31 -1.80 -1.64
N ARG A 75 8.50 -0.81 -1.25
CA ARG A 75 7.63 -0.84 -0.05
C ARG A 75 6.66 -2.02 -0.05
N LYS A 76 6.26 -2.51 -1.23
CA LYS A 76 5.45 -3.73 -1.37
C LYS A 76 6.15 -4.94 -0.74
N ILE A 77 7.41 -5.15 -1.14
CA ILE A 77 8.22 -6.29 -0.70
C ILE A 77 8.55 -6.14 0.77
N LEU A 78 8.94 -4.93 1.20
CA LEU A 78 9.22 -4.66 2.60
C LEU A 78 8.01 -4.92 3.51
N ALA A 79 6.80 -4.55 3.08
CA ALA A 79 5.57 -4.85 3.82
C ALA A 79 5.24 -6.36 3.84
N GLN A 80 5.59 -7.12 2.79
CA GLN A 80 5.42 -8.57 2.78
C GLN A 80 6.40 -9.26 3.74
N ILE A 81 7.68 -8.86 3.71
CA ILE A 81 8.71 -9.36 4.62
C ILE A 81 8.30 -9.08 6.07
N ALA A 82 7.84 -7.85 6.35
CA ALA A 82 7.41 -7.44 7.69
C ALA A 82 6.24 -8.31 8.24
N ILE A 83 5.36 -8.80 7.35
CA ILE A 83 4.26 -9.69 7.75
C ILE A 83 4.75 -11.13 7.91
N LEU A 84 5.54 -11.63 6.96
CA LEU A 84 5.99 -13.02 6.93
C LEU A 84 6.92 -13.36 8.08
N ASN A 85 7.86 -12.45 8.40
CA ASN A 85 8.82 -12.68 9.46
C ASN A 85 9.03 -11.43 10.31
N ARG A 86 8.45 -11.47 11.51
CA ARG A 86 8.65 -10.57 12.67
C ARG A 86 10.09 -10.05 12.73
N ASN A 87 11.03 -10.99 12.66
CA ASN A 87 12.43 -10.81 13.02
C ASN A 87 13.31 -10.24 11.92
N CYS A 88 12.99 -10.53 10.66
CA CYS A 88 13.81 -10.13 9.52
C CYS A 88 14.02 -8.61 9.43
N LEU A 89 12.98 -7.81 9.72
CA LEU A 89 13.08 -6.34 9.65
C LEU A 89 14.04 -5.75 10.70
N TYR A 90 14.22 -6.45 11.82
CA TYR A 90 15.18 -6.07 12.86
C TYR A 90 16.61 -6.43 12.46
N MET A 91 16.82 -7.62 11.88
CA MET A 91 18.13 -8.04 11.36
C MET A 91 18.64 -7.07 10.29
N ILE A 92 17.78 -6.71 9.33
CA ILE A 92 18.11 -5.72 8.28
C ILE A 92 18.48 -4.37 8.91
N SER A 93 17.76 -3.94 9.95
CA SER A 93 18.07 -2.67 10.61
C SER A 93 19.41 -2.69 11.34
N ASN A 94 19.78 -3.82 11.96
CA ASN A 94 21.06 -3.96 12.66
C ASN A 94 22.23 -4.02 11.68
N GLU A 95 22.10 -4.79 10.58
CA GLU A 95 23.12 -4.84 9.52
C GLU A 95 23.40 -3.47 8.90
N ILE A 96 22.41 -2.57 8.89
CA ILE A 96 22.56 -1.20 8.37
C ILE A 96 23.16 -0.25 9.41
N LEU A 97 22.92 -0.48 10.70
CA LEU A 97 23.39 0.39 11.80
C LEU A 97 24.85 0.13 12.19
N ASP A 98 25.37 -1.06 11.89
CA ASP A 98 26.80 -1.38 11.97
C ASP A 98 27.39 -1.44 10.55
N PRO A 99 27.59 -0.30 9.86
CA PRO A 99 28.57 -0.30 8.78
C PRO A 99 29.91 -0.61 9.45
N LEU A 100 30.39 -1.84 9.28
CA LEU A 100 31.78 -2.18 9.52
C LEU A 100 32.66 -1.06 8.96
N GLU A 101 33.63 -0.63 9.77
CA GLU A 101 34.61 0.45 9.50
C GLU A 101 34.96 0.67 8.02
#